data_AF-A0A554KXP4-F1
#
_entry.id   AF-A0A554KXP4-F1
#
_cell.length_a   1.000
_cell.length_b   1.000
_cell.length_c   1.000
_cell.angle_alpha   90.00
_cell.angle_beta   90.00
_cell.angle_gamma   90.00
#
_symmetry.space_group_name_H-M   'P 1'
#
loop_
_entity.id
_entity.type
_entity.pdbx_description
1 polymer ?
#
loop_
_entity_poly.entity_id
_entity_poly.type
_entity_poly.pdbx_seq_one_letter_code
_entity_poly.pdbx_strand_id
1 'polypeptide(L)' 'MITAEFLYVMMVVPTLFGMTLLGEGIYKLSHYEDGRVSVILGAIFLAGAVFGYFYLIGSVK' A
#
# COMPACT_ATOMS: atom_id res chain seq x y z
N MET A 1 17.98 7.98 15.74
CA MET A 1 17.36 8.88 14.75
C MET A 1 16.83 8.01 13.63
N ILE A 2 15.51 7.88 13.50
CA ILE A 2 14.91 7.41 12.26
C ILE A 2 15.21 8.51 11.24
N THR A 3 16.14 8.22 10.33
CA THR A 3 16.50 9.17 9.28
C THR A 3 15.39 9.21 8.23
N ALA A 4 15.34 10.29 7.46
CA ALA A 4 14.31 10.47 6.42
C ALA A 4 14.25 9.29 5.43
N GLU A 5 15.37 8.59 5.23
CA GLU A 5 15.44 7.39 4.38
C GLU A 5 14.59 6.24 4.93
N PHE A 6 14.57 6.06 6.25
CA PHE A 6 13.82 4.98 6.88
C PHE A 6 12.31 5.23 6.82
N LEU A 7 11.89 6.49 6.90
CA LEU A 7 10.51 6.91 6.66
C LEU A 7 10.08 6.64 5.21
N TYR A 8 10.96 6.99 4.26
CA TYR A 8 10.72 6.74 2.85
C TYR A 8 10.54 5.25 2.59
N VAL A 9 11.41 4.39 3.09
CA VAL A 9 11.27 2.93 2.93
C VAL A 9 9.99 2.42 3.61
N MET A 10 9.68 2.88 4.82
CA MET A 10 8.50 2.42 5.57
C MET A 10 7.16 2.82 4.91
N MET A 11 7.10 3.90 4.12
CA MET A 11 5.87 4.33 3.44
C MET A 11 5.84 4.04 1.94
N VAL A 12 6.97 4.25 1.26
CA VAL A 12 7.04 4.07 -0.20
C VAL A 12 7.00 2.60 -0.58
N VAL A 13 7.62 1.71 0.19
CA VAL A 13 7.54 0.26 -0.07
C VAL A 13 6.10 -0.26 0.00
N PRO A 14 5.32 -0.06 1.08
CA PRO A 14 3.95 -0.55 1.14
C PRO A 14 3.00 0.11 0.14
N THR A 15 3.24 1.38 -0.24
CA THR A 15 2.43 2.03 -1.30
C THR A 15 2.71 1.46 -2.68
N LEU A 16 3.98 1.29 -3.05
CA LEU A 16 4.37 0.66 -4.32
C LEU A 16 3.89 -0.79 -4.38
N PHE A 17 4.07 -1.54 -3.30
CA PHE A 17 3.60 -2.93 -3.21
C PHE A 17 2.07 -3.01 -3.30
N GLY A 18 1.35 -2.16 -2.57
CA GLY A 18 -0.11 -2.09 -2.61
C GLY A 18 -0.65 -1.71 -4.00
N MET A 19 -0.01 -0.76 -4.68
CA MET A 19 -0.36 -0.40 -6.06
C MET A 19 -0.12 -1.53 -7.05
N THR A 20 1.01 -2.25 -6.95
CA THR A 20 1.30 -3.40 -7.81
C THR A 20 0.26 -4.52 -7.63
N LEU A 21 -0.10 -4.85 -6.39
CA LEU A 21 -1.12 -5.86 -6.11
C LEU A 21 -2.51 -5.45 -6.58
N LEU A 22 -2.88 -4.17 -6.44
CA LEU A 22 -4.11 -3.65 -7.05
C LEU A 22 -4.08 -3.77 -8.57
N GLY A 23 -2.97 -3.41 -9.21
CA GLY A 23 -2.79 -3.51 -10.66
C GLY A 23 -2.93 -4.95 -11.14
N GLU A 24 -2.24 -5.91 -10.52
CA GLU A 24 -2.39 -7.33 -10.82
C GLU A 24 -3.81 -7.84 -10.56
N GLY A 25 -4.43 -7.41 -9.46
CA GLY A 25 -5.78 -7.83 -9.11
C GLY A 25 -6.81 -7.33 -10.12
N ILE A 26 -6.71 -6.07 -10.55
CA ILE A 26 -7.56 -5.50 -11.61
C ILE A 26 -7.31 -6.22 -12.94
N TYR A 27 -6.04 -6.48 -13.28
CA TYR A 27 -5.67 -7.20 -14.50
C TYR A 27 -6.27 -8.61 -14.55
N LYS A 28 -6.18 -9.36 -13.44
CA LYS A 28 -6.77 -10.70 -13.29
C LYS A 28 -8.30 -10.68 -13.34
N LEU A 29 -8.94 -9.70 -12.68
CA LEU A 29 -10.39 -9.51 -12.78
C LEU A 29 -10.83 -9.24 -14.22
N SER A 30 -10.06 -8.47 -14.98
CA SER A 30 -10.35 -8.18 -16.38
C SER A 30 -10.21 -9.41 -17.28
N HIS A 31 -9.41 -10.40 -16.89
CA HIS A 31 -9.22 -11.67 -17.61
C HIS A 31 -10.13 -12.80 -17.11
N TYR A 32 -11.14 -12.49 -16.28
CA TYR A 32 -12.03 -13.48 -15.64
C TYR A 32 -11.29 -14.53 -14.80
N GLU A 33 -10.09 -14.19 -14.32
CA GLU A 33 -9.34 -15.00 -13.36
C GLU A 33 -9.62 -14.52 -11.93
N ASP A 34 -9.34 -15.38 -10.94
CA ASP A 34 -9.50 -15.05 -9.52
C ASP A 34 -8.48 -13.98 -9.07
N GLY A 35 -8.78 -12.71 -9.36
CA GLY A 35 -8.01 -11.53 -8.95
C GLY A 35 -8.47 -10.90 -7.64
N ARG A 36 -9.56 -11.41 -7.03
CA ARG A 36 -10.21 -10.82 -5.85
C ARG A 36 -9.28 -10.71 -4.66
N VAL A 37 -8.42 -11.72 -4.46
CA VAL A 37 -7.44 -11.76 -3.36
C VAL A 37 -6.35 -10.71 -3.54
N SER A 38 -5.81 -10.56 -4.76
CA SER A 38 -4.82 -9.53 -5.07
C SER A 38 -5.38 -8.12 -4.89
N VAL A 39 -6.64 -7.88 -5.30
CA VAL A 39 -7.30 -6.59 -5.07
C VAL A 39 -7.49 -6.30 -3.58
N ILE A 40 -7.98 -7.27 -2.80
CA ILE A 40 -8.21 -7.09 -1.36
C ILE A 40 -6.88 -6.85 -0.62
N LEU A 41 -5.84 -7.63 -0.92
CA LEU A 41 -4.52 -7.45 -0.33
C LEU A 41 -3.91 -6.08 -0.70
N GLY A 42 -4.01 -5.67 -1.97
CA GLY A 42 -3.55 -4.35 -2.41
C GLY A 42 -4.28 -3.22 -1.70
N ALA A 43 -5.60 -3.34 -1.53
CA ALA A 43 -6.41 -2.37 -0.80
C ALA A 43 -6.02 -2.29 0.69
N ILE A 44 -5.75 -3.42 1.36
CA ILE A 44 -5.29 -3.44 2.75
C ILE A 44 -3.92 -2.77 2.89
N PHE A 45 -2.99 -3.04 1.97
CA PHE A 45 -1.66 -2.40 1.98
C PHE A 45 -1.73 -0.90 1.78
N LEU A 46 -2.58 -0.43 0.85
CA LEU A 46 -2.80 1.01 0.64
C LEU A 46 -3.50 1.67 1.82
N ALA A 47 -4.51 1.01 2.41
CA ALA A 47 -5.17 1.50 3.62
C ALA A 47 -4.18 1.62 4.78
N GLY A 48 -3.31 0.64 4.97
CA GLY A 48 -2.24 0.67 5.97
C GLY A 48 -1.24 1.80 5.72
N ALA A 49 -0.84 2.04 4.47
CA ALA A 49 0.04 3.16 4.12
C ALA A 49 -0.60 4.52 4.40
N VAL A 50 -1.89 4.69 4.07
CA VAL A 50 -2.65 5.91 4.38
C VAL A 50 -2.76 6.10 5.90
N PHE A 51 -3.04 5.03 6.65
CA PHE A 51 -3.06 5.08 8.11
C PHE A 51 -1.70 5.48 8.70
N GLY A 52 -0.62 4.91 8.16
CA GLY A 52 0.75 5.28 8.53
C GLY A 52 1.03 6.76 8.27
N TYR A 53 0.59 7.29 7.12
CA TYR A 53 0.74 8.70 6.77
C TYR A 53 0.00 9.62 7.76
N PHE A 54 -1.26 9.30 8.07
CA PHE A 54 -2.03 10.06 9.07
C PHE A 54 -1.44 9.94 10.48
N TYR A 55 -0.96 8.77 10.87
CA TYR A 55 -0.27 8.58 12.15
C TYR A 55 0.98 9.44 12.23
N LEU A 56 1.79 9.50 11.16
CA LEU A 56 2.98 10.33 11.12
C LEU A 56 2.65 11.82 11.24
N ILE A 57 1.64 12.31 10.51
CA ILE A 57 1.21 13.71 10.60
C ILE A 57 0.60 14.03 11.98
N GLY A 58 -0.19 13.11 12.54
CA GLY A 58 -0.81 13.26 13.85
C GLY A 58 0.19 13.20 15.01
N SER A 59 1.25 12.40 14.90
CA SER A 59 2.35 12.31 15.86
C SER A 59 3.41 13.41 15.69
N VAL A 60 3.42 14.14 14.57
CA VAL A 60 4.22 15.36 14.37
C VAL A 60 3.41 16.58 14.85
N LYS A 61 2.91 16.51 16.09
CA LYS A 61 2.26 17.61 16.80
C LYS A 61 2.73 17.65 18.24
#